data_AF-G0EIE5-F1
#
_entry.id   AF-G0EIE5-F1
#
_cell.length_a   1.000
_cell.length_b   1.000
_cell.length_c   1.000
_cell.angle_alpha   90.00
_cell.angle_beta   90.00
_cell.angle_gamma   90.00
#
_symmetry.space_group_name_H-M   'P 1'
#
loop_
_entity.id
_entity.type
_entity.pdbx_description
1 polymer ?
#
loop_
_entity_poly.entity_id
_entity_poly.type
_entity_poly.pdbx_seq_one_letter_code
_entity_poly.pdbx_strand_id
1 'polypeptide(L)'
;MNRLLKIIIIFSAFFISSCLNFNTGSLSFNNNGIDDKYYGTYEGSVTIIENNNLTSQATANVIVSSGSVVTIRIWGSLINLHIPIYKESLIKISDNMYKASVTSSGIRYDLTLSFNSSIMNLYYVSSNNAIGEGNLTKIR
;
A
#
# COMPACT_ATOMS: atom_id res chain seq x y z
N MET A 1 4.19 -37.94 46.23
CA MET A 1 4.07 -36.78 45.32
C MET A 1 2.83 -35.97 45.71
N ASN A 2 3.04 -34.85 46.41
CA ASN A 2 1.99 -34.13 47.14
C ASN A 2 0.92 -33.55 46.20
N ARG A 3 -0.36 -33.66 46.58
CA ARG A 3 -1.52 -33.20 45.78
C ARG A 3 -1.40 -31.74 45.31
N LEU A 4 -0.68 -30.90 46.07
CA LEU A 4 -0.36 -29.51 45.71
C LEU A 4 0.48 -29.39 44.43
N LEU A 5 1.41 -30.31 44.17
CA LEU A 5 2.30 -30.27 43.01
C LEU A 5 1.57 -30.57 41.69
N LYS A 6 0.46 -31.34 41.76
CA LYS A 6 -0.39 -31.61 40.59
C LYS A 6 -1.24 -30.39 40.18
N ILE A 7 -1.62 -29.53 41.12
CA ILE A 7 -2.47 -28.35 40.87
C ILE A 7 -1.67 -27.25 40.15
N ILE A 8 -0.40 -27.07 40.50
CA ILE A 8 0.48 -26.04 39.89
C ILE A 8 0.78 -26.36 38.41
N ILE A 9 0.88 -27.64 38.05
CA ILE A 9 1.10 -28.06 36.66
C ILE A 9 -0.13 -27.80 35.78
N ILE A 10 -1.33 -27.94 36.34
CA ILE A 10 -2.59 -27.69 35.61
C ILE A 10 -2.80 -26.19 35.37
N PHE A 11 -2.45 -25.33 36.33
CA PHE A 11 -2.54 -23.87 36.17
C PHE A 11 -1.49 -23.30 35.20
N SER A 12 -0.29 -23.89 35.12
CA SER A 12 0.75 -23.46 34.17
C SER A 12 0.47 -23.90 32.73
N ALA A 13 -0.30 -24.97 32.51
CA ALA A 13 -0.74 -25.38 31.17
C ALA A 13 -1.85 -24.49 30.58
N PHE A 14 -2.63 -23.79 31.42
CA PHE A 14 -3.73 -22.91 30.98
C PHE A 14 -3.27 -21.48 30.62
N PHE A 15 -2.05 -21.09 31.00
CA PHE A 15 -1.48 -19.77 30.68
C PHE A 15 -0.69 -19.73 29.36
N ILE A 16 -0.48 -20.87 28.69
CA ILE A 16 0.23 -20.93 27.39
C ILE A 16 -0.73 -20.68 26.22
N SER A 17 -2.04 -20.81 26.44
CA SER A 17 -3.07 -20.70 25.39
C SER A 17 -3.74 -19.31 25.27
N SER A 18 -3.36 -18.33 26.09
CA SER A 18 -3.95 -16.97 26.08
C SER A 18 -3.14 -15.91 25.31
N CYS A 19 -2.00 -16.28 24.71
CA CYS A 19 -1.26 -15.41 23.78
C CYS A 19 -1.45 -15.76 22.29
N LEU A 20 -2.35 -16.70 21.97
CA LEU A 20 -2.63 -17.12 20.59
C LEU A 20 -4.09 -16.84 20.22
N ASN A 21 -4.54 -15.61 20.45
CA ASN A 21 -5.66 -15.03 19.71
C ASN A 21 -5.12 -14.22 18.53
N PHE A 22 -4.24 -14.83 17.74
CA PHE A 22 -4.09 -14.41 16.35
C PHE A 22 -5.23 -15.05 15.60
N ASN A 23 -6.30 -14.27 15.41
CA ASN A 23 -7.30 -14.51 14.39
C ASN A 23 -6.60 -14.36 13.03
N THR A 24 -5.73 -15.31 12.67
CA THR A 24 -5.21 -15.47 11.32
C THR A 24 -6.31 -16.13 10.51
N GLY A 25 -7.31 -15.33 10.13
CA GLY A 25 -7.85 -15.48 8.80
C GLY A 25 -6.68 -15.25 7.86
N SER A 26 -5.93 -16.33 7.58
CA SER A 26 -4.84 -16.29 6.63
C SER A 26 -5.47 -16.13 5.25
N LEU A 27 -5.87 -14.90 4.94
CA LEU A 27 -5.73 -14.40 3.59
C LEU A 27 -4.25 -14.59 3.31
N SER A 28 -3.92 -15.67 2.60
CA SER A 28 -2.63 -15.84 1.97
C SER A 28 -2.50 -14.64 1.04
N PHE A 29 -1.94 -13.55 1.54
CA PHE A 29 -1.47 -12.45 0.71
C PHE A 29 -0.29 -13.05 -0.04
N ASN A 30 -0.58 -13.62 -1.20
CA ASN A 30 0.42 -14.08 -2.12
C ASN A 30 1.18 -12.82 -2.54
N ASN A 31 2.29 -12.53 -1.84
CA ASN A 31 3.00 -11.26 -1.97
C ASN A 31 3.93 -11.29 -3.19
N ASN A 32 3.36 -11.65 -4.33
CA ASN A 32 4.01 -11.65 -5.63
C ASN A 32 4.07 -10.24 -6.20
N GLY A 33 3.53 -9.25 -5.49
CA GLY A 33 3.42 -7.86 -5.90
C GLY A 33 2.37 -7.64 -6.98
N ILE A 34 2.66 -6.80 -7.98
CA ILE A 34 1.71 -6.48 -9.06
C ILE A 34 1.75 -7.55 -10.15
N ASP A 35 0.58 -7.97 -10.63
CA ASP A 35 0.45 -8.96 -11.70
C ASP A 35 1.09 -8.44 -13.00
N ASP A 36 1.85 -9.30 -13.69
CA ASP A 36 2.66 -8.97 -14.87
C ASP A 36 1.89 -8.25 -16.00
N LYS A 37 0.59 -8.54 -16.14
CA LYS A 37 -0.28 -7.88 -17.13
C LYS A 37 -0.37 -6.36 -16.95
N TYR A 38 -0.07 -5.84 -15.77
CA TYR A 38 -0.08 -4.41 -15.46
C TYR A 38 1.30 -3.76 -15.58
N TYR A 39 2.35 -4.51 -15.94
CA TYR A 39 3.68 -3.94 -16.15
C TYR A 39 3.68 -2.92 -17.27
N GLY A 40 4.42 -1.83 -17.07
CA GLY A 40 4.48 -0.71 -18.01
C GLY A 40 4.67 0.64 -17.34
N THR A 41 4.70 1.67 -18.18
CA THR A 41 4.78 3.07 -17.75
C THR A 41 3.44 3.75 -17.98
N TYR A 42 2.93 4.40 -16.95
CA TYR A 42 1.68 5.15 -16.96
C TYR A 42 1.97 6.63 -16.72
N GLU A 43 1.34 7.51 -17.50
CA GLU A 43 1.54 8.95 -17.39
C GLU A 43 0.22 9.71 -17.49
N GLY A 44 0.09 10.81 -16.76
CA GLY A 44 -1.11 11.63 -16.79
C GLY A 44 -1.08 12.75 -15.75
N SER A 45 -2.20 13.46 -15.66
CA SER A 45 -2.39 14.53 -14.67
C SER A 45 -3.02 13.97 -13.39
N VAL A 46 -2.62 14.55 -12.26
CA VAL A 46 -3.15 14.25 -10.93
C VAL A 46 -3.65 15.55 -10.32
N THR A 47 -4.86 15.53 -9.81
CA THR A 47 -5.41 16.61 -9.00
C THR A 47 -4.97 16.41 -7.56
N ILE A 48 -4.46 17.45 -6.94
CA ILE A 48 -4.01 17.43 -5.55
C ILE A 48 -4.82 18.42 -4.76
N ILE A 49 -5.38 17.97 -3.64
CA ILE A 49 -6.14 18.77 -2.69
C ILE A 49 -5.36 18.79 -1.39
N GLU A 50 -4.83 19.93 -1.00
CA GLU A 50 -4.10 20.10 0.26
C GLU A 50 -5.04 20.41 1.43
N ASN A 51 -4.51 20.35 2.66
CA ASN A 51 -5.23 20.51 3.93
C ASN A 51 -6.00 21.86 4.05
N ASN A 52 -5.70 22.86 3.22
CA ASN A 52 -6.37 24.16 3.15
C ASN A 52 -7.39 24.26 1.99
N ASN A 53 -7.82 23.14 1.40
CA ASN A 53 -8.63 23.07 0.18
C ASN A 53 -8.00 23.76 -1.04
N LEU A 54 -6.69 23.96 -1.02
CA LEU A 54 -5.95 24.40 -2.20
C LEU A 54 -5.87 23.24 -3.19
N THR A 55 -6.43 23.44 -4.37
CA THR A 55 -6.39 22.48 -5.46
C THR A 55 -5.30 22.86 -6.45
N SER A 56 -4.48 21.89 -6.86
CA SER A 56 -3.50 22.05 -7.92
C SER A 56 -3.49 20.86 -8.87
N GLN A 57 -2.97 21.06 -10.08
CA GLN A 57 -2.69 19.98 -11.01
C GLN A 57 -1.19 19.72 -11.05
N ALA A 58 -0.82 18.44 -11.03
CA ALA A 58 0.53 17.95 -11.18
C ALA A 58 0.59 16.88 -12.27
N THR A 59 1.78 16.63 -12.80
CA THR A 59 2.02 15.48 -13.67
C THR A 59 2.49 14.31 -12.84
N ALA A 60 1.99 13.10 -13.12
CA ALA A 60 2.51 11.87 -12.56
C ALA A 60 2.99 10.91 -13.64
N ASN A 61 4.09 10.23 -13.31
CA ASN A 61 4.63 9.11 -14.03
C ASN A 61 4.77 7.94 -13.06
N VAL A 62 4.20 6.80 -13.42
CA VAL A 62 4.24 5.58 -12.61
C VAL A 62 4.79 4.44 -13.44
N ILE A 63 5.89 3.86 -12.97
CA ILE A 63 6.55 2.72 -13.62
C ILE A 63 6.25 1.48 -12.79
N VAL A 64 5.59 0.51 -13.40
CA VAL A 64 5.36 -0.83 -12.84
C VAL A 64 6.34 -1.78 -13.52
N SER A 65 7.38 -2.21 -12.81
CA SER A 65 8.48 -3.00 -13.36
C SER A 65 8.38 -4.48 -12.99
N SER A 66 9.05 -5.32 -13.80
CA SER A 66 9.32 -6.71 -13.45
C SER A 66 10.06 -6.82 -12.12
N GLY A 67 9.65 -7.77 -11.27
CA GLY A 67 10.14 -7.87 -9.90
C GLY A 67 9.30 -7.08 -8.88
N SER A 68 8.15 -6.55 -9.32
CA SER A 68 7.13 -5.95 -8.47
C SER A 68 7.59 -4.71 -7.72
N VAL A 69 8.43 -3.90 -8.39
CA VAL A 69 8.77 -2.55 -7.95
C VAL A 69 7.89 -1.56 -8.70
N VAL A 70 7.20 -0.70 -7.95
CA VAL A 70 6.43 0.42 -8.49
C VAL A 70 7.14 1.70 -8.14
N THR A 71 7.52 2.50 -9.14
CA THR A 71 8.09 3.83 -8.92
C THR A 71 7.06 4.87 -9.27
N ILE A 72 6.66 5.69 -8.31
CA ILE A 72 5.73 6.80 -8.49
C ILE A 72 6.52 8.10 -8.43
N ARG A 73 6.39 8.93 -9.47
CA ARG A 73 6.92 10.29 -9.51
C ARG A 73 5.80 11.25 -9.81
N ILE A 74 5.59 12.25 -8.94
CA ILE A 74 4.59 13.31 -9.12
C ILE A 74 5.32 14.65 -9.01
N TRP A 75 5.14 15.54 -9.97
CA TRP A 75 5.75 16.85 -9.95
C TRP A 75 4.78 17.92 -10.42
N GLY A 76 4.77 19.05 -9.71
CA GLY A 76 3.95 20.22 -9.97
C GLY A 76 4.46 21.41 -9.18
N SER A 77 3.73 22.52 -9.18
CA SER A 77 4.13 23.74 -8.47
C SER A 77 4.16 23.56 -6.94
N LEU A 78 3.29 22.70 -6.39
CA LEU A 78 3.13 22.47 -4.95
C LEU A 78 3.67 21.13 -4.46
N ILE A 79 4.04 20.22 -5.38
CA ILE A 79 4.49 18.88 -5.04
C ILE A 79 5.72 18.47 -5.85
N ASN A 80 6.63 17.77 -5.19
CA ASN A 80 7.68 17.01 -5.83
C ASN A 80 7.88 15.71 -5.06
N LEU A 81 7.23 14.66 -5.53
CA LEU A 81 7.17 13.36 -4.89
C LEU A 81 7.89 12.32 -5.74
N HIS A 82 8.74 11.54 -5.11
CA HIS A 82 9.36 10.37 -5.72
C HIS A 82 9.34 9.24 -4.69
N ILE A 83 8.65 8.15 -5.02
CA ILE A 83 8.46 7.01 -4.11
C ILE A 83 8.68 5.69 -4.88
N PRO A 84 9.71 4.91 -4.51
CA PRO A 84 9.76 3.50 -4.85
C PRO A 84 8.91 2.69 -3.84
N ILE A 85 8.10 1.77 -4.36
CA ILE A 85 7.29 0.83 -3.60
C ILE A 85 7.75 -0.57 -3.99
N TYR A 86 8.22 -1.33 -3.01
CA TYR A 86 8.66 -2.70 -3.21
C TYR A 86 7.52 -3.68 -2.96
N LYS A 87 7.65 -4.90 -3.48
CA LYS A 87 6.64 -5.96 -3.36
C LYS A 87 6.20 -6.19 -1.92
N GLU A 88 7.13 -6.13 -0.96
CA GLU A 88 6.87 -6.38 0.45
C GLU A 88 5.87 -5.37 1.05
N SER A 89 5.77 -4.17 0.47
CA SER A 89 4.86 -3.10 0.90
C SER A 89 3.55 -3.06 0.11
N LEU A 90 3.38 -3.92 -0.89
CA LEU A 90 2.18 -4.01 -1.71
C LEU A 90 1.21 -5.04 -1.15
N ILE A 91 -0.06 -4.66 -1.08
CA ILE A 91 -1.16 -5.51 -0.67
C ILE A 91 -2.14 -5.58 -1.83
N LYS A 92 -2.31 -6.77 -2.42
CA LYS A 92 -3.34 -7.02 -3.42
C LYS A 92 -4.71 -7.08 -2.74
N ILE A 93 -5.63 -6.22 -3.18
CA ILE A 93 -7.00 -6.14 -2.66
C ILE A 93 -7.97 -6.89 -3.59
N SER A 94 -7.77 -6.77 -4.90
CA SER A 94 -8.52 -7.48 -5.94
C SER A 94 -7.63 -7.73 -7.16
N ASP A 95 -8.16 -8.37 -8.20
CA ASP A 95 -7.44 -8.66 -9.45
C ASP A 95 -6.86 -7.43 -10.16
N ASN A 96 -7.34 -6.24 -9.85
CA ASN A 96 -6.93 -5.01 -10.48
C ASN A 96 -6.67 -3.87 -9.49
N MET A 97 -6.65 -4.14 -8.18
CA MET A 97 -6.47 -3.13 -7.16
C MET A 97 -5.41 -3.53 -6.15
N TYR A 98 -4.48 -2.61 -5.92
CA TYR A 98 -3.35 -2.77 -5.00
C TYR A 98 -3.26 -1.56 -4.09
N LYS A 99 -2.85 -1.79 -2.85
CA LYS A 99 -2.59 -0.74 -1.86
C LYS A 99 -1.17 -0.82 -1.36
N ALA A 100 -0.62 0.33 -0.98
CA ALA A 100 0.66 0.43 -0.31
C ALA A 100 0.64 1.57 0.71
N SER A 101 1.40 1.44 1.79
CA SER A 101 1.65 2.54 2.72
C SER A 101 3.15 2.78 2.77
N VAL A 102 3.56 4.01 2.44
CA VAL A 102 4.97 4.37 2.28
C VAL A 102 5.23 5.73 2.93
N THR A 103 6.43 5.92 3.48
CA THR A 103 6.82 7.20 4.05
C THR A 103 7.86 7.85 3.15
N SER A 104 7.64 9.11 2.78
CA SER A 104 8.60 9.91 2.02
C SER A 104 8.71 11.29 2.64
N SER A 105 9.95 11.75 2.87
CA SER A 105 10.24 13.04 3.52
C SER A 105 9.51 13.23 4.87
N GLY A 106 9.34 12.15 5.65
CA GLY A 106 8.66 12.19 6.95
C GLY A 106 7.12 12.21 6.90
N ILE A 107 6.52 12.19 5.71
CA ILE A 107 5.07 12.13 5.50
C ILE A 107 4.70 10.73 5.05
N ARG A 108 3.69 10.13 5.69
CA ARG A 108 3.13 8.83 5.25
C ARG A 108 2.13 9.07 4.13
N TYR A 109 2.16 8.21 3.11
CA TYR A 109 1.23 8.19 1.98
C TYR A 109 0.59 6.81 1.92
N ASP A 110 -0.73 6.77 2.03
CA ASP A 110 -1.55 5.59 1.86
C ASP A 110 -2.08 5.59 0.42
N LEU A 111 -1.48 4.75 -0.42
CA LEU A 111 -1.68 4.70 -1.88
C LEU A 111 -2.66 3.60 -2.27
N THR A 112 -3.43 3.87 -3.32
CA THR A 112 -4.26 2.89 -4.03
C THR A 112 -3.99 3.00 -5.52
N LEU A 113 -3.66 1.86 -6.14
CA LEU A 113 -3.45 1.70 -7.57
C LEU A 113 -4.58 0.82 -8.11
N SER A 114 -5.37 1.33 -9.06
CA SER A 114 -6.46 0.58 -9.68
C SER A 114 -6.28 0.56 -11.19
N PHE A 115 -6.19 -0.63 -11.78
CA PHE A 115 -5.93 -0.84 -13.19
C PHE A 115 -7.22 -1.15 -13.96
N ASN A 116 -7.39 -0.53 -15.13
CA ASN A 116 -8.45 -0.80 -16.08
C ASN A 116 -7.90 -0.70 -17.50
N SER A 117 -7.59 -1.85 -18.12
CA SER A 117 -7.00 -1.92 -19.46
C SER A 117 -5.73 -1.07 -19.57
N SER A 118 -5.74 0.00 -20.37
CA SER A 118 -4.65 0.95 -20.56
C SER A 118 -4.66 2.12 -19.59
N ILE A 119 -5.53 2.13 -18.58
CA ILE A 119 -5.66 3.21 -17.60
C ILE A 119 -5.29 2.69 -16.21
N MET A 120 -4.52 3.48 -15.47
CA MET A 120 -4.25 3.28 -14.06
C MET A 120 -4.76 4.49 -13.28
N ASN A 121 -5.70 4.27 -12.37
CA ASN A 121 -6.11 5.28 -11.41
C ASN A 121 -5.11 5.26 -10.25
N LEU A 122 -4.44 6.38 -10.04
CA LEU A 122 -3.61 6.65 -8.89
C LEU A 122 -4.43 7.42 -7.86
N TYR A 123 -4.46 6.95 -6.63
CA TYR A 123 -5.05 7.66 -5.51
C TYR A 123 -4.09 7.60 -4.30
N TYR A 124 -3.97 8.69 -3.55
CA TYR A 124 -3.30 8.67 -2.25
C TYR A 124 -3.95 9.60 -1.25
N VAL A 125 -3.80 9.24 0.03
CA VAL A 125 -4.02 10.14 1.17
C VAL A 125 -2.72 10.21 1.96
N SER A 126 -2.25 11.42 2.23
CA SER A 126 -1.09 11.62 3.08
C SER A 126 -1.48 11.85 4.55
N SER A 127 -0.56 11.63 5.48
CA SER A 127 -0.78 11.84 6.92
C SER A 127 -1.02 13.29 7.33
N ASN A 128 -0.77 14.25 6.43
CA ASN A 128 -1.14 15.66 6.59
C ASN A 128 -2.45 16.01 5.86
N ASN A 129 -3.27 15.01 5.53
CA ASN A 129 -4.57 15.10 4.87
C ASN A 129 -4.55 15.67 3.44
N ALA A 130 -3.40 15.67 2.75
CA ALA A 130 -3.41 15.95 1.33
C ALA A 130 -3.92 14.71 0.57
N ILE A 131 -4.74 14.95 -0.43
CA ILE A 131 -5.30 13.90 -1.29
C ILE A 131 -4.76 14.14 -2.69
N GLY A 132 -4.35 13.08 -3.37
CA GLY A 132 -4.04 13.16 -4.80
C GLY A 132 -4.75 12.06 -5.56
N GLU A 133 -5.37 12.41 -6.67
CA GLU A 133 -6.07 11.48 -7.54
C GLU A 133 -5.89 11.80 -9.02
N GLY A 134 -5.72 10.77 -9.85
CA GLY A 134 -5.51 10.97 -11.28
C GLY A 134 -5.61 9.69 -12.09
N ASN A 135 -6.02 9.85 -13.35
CA ASN A 135 -6.11 8.78 -14.33
C ASN A 135 -4.89 8.84 -15.23
N LEU A 136 -4.01 7.86 -15.12
CA LEU A 136 -2.79 7.76 -15.90
C LEU A 136 -3.00 6.78 -17.05
N THR A 137 -2.55 7.17 -18.25
CA THR A 137 -2.62 6.32 -19.45
C THR A 137 -1.32 5.56 -19.62
N LYS A 138 -1.43 4.28 -19.95
CA LYS A 138 -0.28 3.43 -20.29
C LYS A 138 0.35 3.92 -21.58
N ILE A 139 1.63 4.28 -21.54
CA ILE A 139 2.40 4.77 -22.68
C ILE A 139 3.45 3.76 -23.17
N ARG A 140 3.86 2.81 -22.31
CA ARG A 140 4.83 1.76 -22.60
C ARG A 140 4.49 0.50 -21.82
#